data_AF-A0A7U9NCL4-F1
#
_entry.id   AF-A0A7U9NCL4-F1
#
_cell.length_a   1.000
_cell.length_b   1.000
_cell.length_c   1.000
_cell.angle_alpha   90.00
_cell.angle_beta   90.00
_cell.angle_gamma   90.00
#
_symmetry.space_group_name_H-M   'P 1'
#
loop_
_entity.id
_entity.type
_entity.pdbx_description
1 polymer ?
#
loop_
_entity_poly.entity_id
_entity_poly.type
_entity_poly.pdbx_seq_one_letter_code
_entity_poly.pdbx_strand_id
1 'polypeptide(L)'
;MNNWKRKIEVWEYESQVFPKQKSINWSIKDSANDPYKTVHKDLEITFFQLLLSTAKSMLTKSYKYSTQVALFARSYSEVIQLLLDDKDGYLAFNYEFRDILKDFSKVTRHGEIAQGINYFYAKERLGAYAVYDFKDYAKRCGISKKCSGYTPDYVYCRSKDKAIGILESKGTMQATPTSFLTHGHEQCTNGENYLKNHGIVPAHSYVSAVSFGTTSRAIRRYSRIYISDPSNEFAYEDKNPMKSNLYEYSKLFYLAGKREITEKLMSGEKILESDLEFAGRFFVNNGLIIGAWDVRDAFTNKMVRLNLGLKPSLVDYLIGKNDDLEKYEHNSSEYQEEFSDGTFMIIES
;
A
#
# COMPACT_ATOMS: atom_id res chain seq x y z
N MET A 1 -4.26 -2.94 21.88
CA MET A 1 -4.43 -2.36 20.54
C MET A 1 -5.76 -2.83 19.98
N ASN A 2 -6.75 -1.92 19.85
CA ASN A 2 -8.05 -2.31 19.29
C ASN A 2 -7.92 -2.48 17.77
N ASN A 3 -8.50 -3.55 17.20
CA ASN A 3 -8.58 -3.69 15.76
C ASN A 3 -9.66 -2.74 15.21
N TRP A 4 -9.28 -1.48 15.04
CA TRP A 4 -10.20 -0.43 14.62
C TRP A 4 -10.33 -0.43 13.10
N LYS A 5 -11.58 -0.51 12.61
CA LYS A 5 -11.93 -0.39 11.20
C LYS A 5 -12.38 1.04 10.91
N ARG A 6 -11.83 1.65 9.86
CA ARG A 6 -12.16 3.03 9.45
C ARG A 6 -12.48 3.14 7.98
N LYS A 7 -13.34 4.10 7.69
CA LYS A 7 -13.75 4.46 6.34
C LYS A 7 -12.87 5.57 5.77
N ILE A 8 -12.66 5.49 4.47
CA ILE A 8 -12.09 6.54 3.64
C ILE A 8 -12.98 6.63 2.41
N GLU A 9 -13.49 7.83 2.11
CA GLU A 9 -14.32 8.02 0.92
C GLU A 9 -13.48 7.84 -0.35
N VAL A 10 -14.07 7.30 -1.43
CA VAL A 10 -13.37 7.10 -2.71
C VAL A 10 -14.10 7.85 -3.81
N TRP A 11 -13.44 8.85 -4.37
CA TRP A 11 -13.96 9.71 -5.43
C TRP A 11 -13.11 9.53 -6.68
N GLU A 12 -13.72 9.04 -7.75
CA GLU A 12 -13.09 8.82 -9.04
C GLU A 12 -13.52 9.92 -10.01
N TYR A 13 -12.57 10.38 -10.83
CA TYR A 13 -12.77 11.40 -11.85
C TYR A 13 -12.35 10.85 -13.22
N GLU A 14 -13.18 11.12 -14.24
CA GLU A 14 -12.88 10.68 -15.60
C GLU A 14 -11.63 11.38 -16.19
N SER A 15 -10.81 10.63 -16.94
CA SER A 15 -9.57 11.10 -17.57
C SER A 15 -9.71 12.36 -18.43
N GLN A 16 -10.82 12.46 -19.16
CA GLN A 16 -11.07 13.51 -20.16
C GLN A 16 -11.19 14.90 -19.53
N VAL A 17 -11.26 14.96 -18.20
CA VAL A 17 -11.46 16.16 -17.40
C VAL A 17 -10.14 16.86 -17.08
N PHE A 18 -8.99 16.19 -17.32
CA PHE A 18 -7.65 16.72 -17.09
C PHE A 18 -6.91 16.97 -18.42
N PRO A 19 -7.20 18.07 -19.15
CA PRO A 19 -6.52 18.35 -20.40
C PRO A 19 -5.02 18.58 -20.17
N LYS A 20 -4.19 18.13 -21.13
CA LYS A 20 -2.72 18.25 -21.15
C LYS A 20 -2.18 19.70 -21.16
N GLN A 21 -3.00 20.73 -21.01
CA GLN A 21 -2.61 22.14 -21.19
C GLN A 21 -2.72 22.98 -19.91
N LYS A 22 -1.63 23.73 -19.66
CA LYS A 22 -1.31 24.53 -18.46
C LYS A 22 -2.25 25.72 -18.12
N SER A 23 -3.35 25.95 -18.84
CA SER A 23 -4.03 27.27 -18.80
C SER A 23 -5.53 27.26 -18.50
N ILE A 24 -6.11 26.17 -18.03
CA ILE A 24 -7.51 26.19 -17.56
C ILE A 24 -7.49 26.17 -16.02
N ASN A 25 -8.01 27.24 -15.40
CA ASN A 25 -8.27 27.31 -13.97
C ASN A 25 -9.26 26.20 -13.58
N TRP A 26 -8.72 25.07 -13.12
CA TRP A 26 -9.51 23.95 -12.65
C TRP A 26 -9.83 24.12 -11.18
N SER A 27 -11.07 23.79 -10.81
CA SER A 27 -11.46 23.59 -9.43
C SER A 27 -12.30 22.30 -9.34
N ILE A 28 -11.78 21.24 -8.72
CA ILE A 28 -12.63 20.20 -8.14
C ILE A 28 -13.58 20.93 -7.21
N LYS A 29 -14.87 20.77 -7.47
CA LYS A 29 -15.88 21.24 -6.55
C LYS A 29 -16.14 20.10 -5.58
N ASP A 30 -15.97 20.38 -4.30
CA ASP A 30 -16.34 19.47 -3.22
C ASP A 30 -17.88 19.47 -3.06
N SER A 31 -18.59 19.13 -4.14
CA SER A 31 -20.05 19.11 -4.22
C SER A 31 -20.54 17.73 -4.64
N ALA A 32 -21.75 17.39 -4.20
CA ALA A 32 -22.42 16.16 -4.61
C ALA A 32 -22.81 16.17 -6.10
N ASN A 33 -22.81 17.36 -6.74
CA ASN A 33 -23.29 17.56 -8.11
C ASN A 33 -22.14 17.83 -9.10
N ASP A 34 -20.91 17.43 -8.79
CA ASP A 34 -19.81 17.49 -9.77
C ASP A 34 -20.07 16.42 -10.85
N PRO A 35 -20.38 16.79 -12.11
CA PRO A 35 -20.81 15.85 -13.13
C PRO A 35 -19.71 14.88 -13.56
N TYR A 36 -18.46 15.16 -13.19
CA TYR A 36 -17.29 14.38 -13.54
C TYR A 36 -16.83 13.44 -12.42
N LYS A 37 -17.56 13.42 -11.31
CA LYS A 37 -17.22 12.69 -10.10
C LYS A 37 -18.12 11.49 -9.94
N THR A 38 -17.51 10.31 -9.90
CA THR A 38 -18.16 9.08 -9.46
C THR A 38 -17.80 8.82 -8.00
N VAL A 39 -18.82 8.67 -7.15
CA VAL A 39 -18.63 8.28 -5.74
C VAL A 39 -18.78 6.77 -5.63
N HIS A 40 -17.75 6.12 -5.11
CA HIS A 40 -17.75 4.68 -4.88
C HIS A 40 -18.08 4.36 -3.43
N LYS A 41 -18.39 3.09 -3.15
CA LYS A 41 -18.42 2.58 -1.78
C LYS A 41 -17.10 2.90 -1.08
N ASP A 42 -17.18 3.38 0.16
CA ASP A 42 -16.02 3.68 1.01
C ASP A 42 -15.00 2.54 1.04
N LEU A 43 -13.72 2.90 1.07
CA LEU A 43 -12.63 1.99 1.38
C LEU A 43 -12.60 1.81 2.90
N GLU A 44 -12.77 0.58 3.35
CA GLU A 44 -12.65 0.26 4.77
C GLU A 44 -11.28 -0.36 5.03
N ILE A 45 -10.55 0.20 5.99
CA ILE A 45 -9.20 -0.21 6.33
C ILE A 45 -9.08 -0.40 7.84
N THR A 46 -8.49 -1.51 8.25
CA THR A 46 -8.12 -1.73 9.65
C THR A 46 -6.77 -1.11 9.97
N PHE A 47 -6.47 -0.93 11.26
CA PHE A 47 -5.14 -0.53 11.71
C PHE A 47 -4.03 -1.41 11.13
N PHE A 48 -4.26 -2.72 11.12
CA PHE A 48 -3.28 -3.70 10.69
C PHE A 48 -3.08 -3.73 9.18
N GLN A 49 -4.17 -3.61 8.41
CA GLN A 49 -4.08 -3.41 6.96
C GLN A 49 -3.29 -2.15 6.63
N LEU A 50 -3.54 -1.04 7.35
CA LEU A 50 -2.80 0.20 7.14
C LEU A 50 -1.33 0.05 7.49
N LEU A 51 -1.01 -0.50 8.67
CA LEU A 51 0.36 -0.73 9.12
C LEU A 51 1.13 -1.59 8.11
N LEU A 52 0.56 -2.72 7.70
CA LEU A 52 1.21 -3.63 6.76
C LEU A 52 1.35 -3.01 5.36
N SER A 53 0.33 -2.29 4.89
CA SER A 53 0.36 -1.63 3.58
C SER A 53 1.38 -0.48 3.54
N THR A 54 1.46 0.34 4.59
CA THR A 54 2.50 1.37 4.75
C THR A 54 3.89 0.74 4.79
N ALA A 55 4.06 -0.37 5.50
CA ALA A 55 5.33 -1.07 5.54
C ALA A 55 5.74 -1.61 4.16
N LYS A 56 4.84 -2.36 3.52
CA LYS A 56 5.06 -2.92 2.18
C LYS A 56 5.33 -1.81 1.14
N SER A 57 4.65 -0.66 1.24
CA SER A 57 4.84 0.45 0.31
C SER A 57 6.20 1.14 0.44
N MET A 58 6.84 1.09 1.61
CA MET A 58 8.19 1.62 1.84
C MET A 58 9.30 0.63 1.47
N LEU A 59 9.05 -0.67 1.63
CA LEU A 59 10.02 -1.72 1.32
C LEU A 59 10.34 -1.83 -0.17
N THR A 60 9.53 -1.20 -1.02
CA THR A 60 9.81 -1.11 -2.45
C THR A 60 10.99 -0.16 -2.76
N LYS A 61 11.38 0.76 -1.86
CA LYS A 61 12.29 1.90 -2.15
C LYS A 61 13.74 1.75 -1.69
N SER A 62 14.08 0.84 -0.77
CA SER A 62 15.45 0.72 -0.22
C SER A 62 15.72 -0.67 0.37
N TYR A 63 16.98 -1.11 0.31
CA TYR A 63 17.44 -2.45 0.72
C TYR A 63 18.33 -2.41 1.98
N LYS A 64 18.29 -1.33 2.76
CA LYS A 64 19.05 -1.26 4.04
C LYS A 64 18.25 -1.93 5.15
N TYR A 65 18.48 -3.24 5.26
CA TYR A 65 17.86 -4.18 6.19
C TYR A 65 17.67 -3.67 7.63
N SER A 66 18.72 -3.15 8.27
CA SER A 66 18.68 -2.72 9.67
C SER A 66 17.82 -1.48 9.91
N THR A 67 17.71 -0.58 8.93
CA THR A 67 16.95 0.66 9.08
C THR A 67 15.45 0.41 8.95
N GLN A 68 15.02 -0.49 8.07
CA GLN A 68 13.59 -0.67 7.75
C GLN A 68 12.85 -1.56 8.74
N VAL A 69 13.46 -2.65 9.22
CA VAL A 69 12.87 -3.49 10.27
C VAL A 69 12.72 -2.69 11.57
N ALA A 70 13.72 -1.87 11.90
CA ALA A 70 13.65 -0.95 13.04
C ALA A 70 12.55 0.10 12.87
N LEU A 71 12.37 0.66 11.67
CA LEU A 71 11.30 1.63 11.39
C LEU A 71 9.90 1.00 11.51
N PHE A 72 9.70 -0.21 10.97
CA PHE A 72 8.41 -0.92 11.06
C PHE A 72 8.01 -1.19 12.52
N ALA A 73 8.90 -1.82 13.29
CA ALA A 73 8.59 -2.28 14.64
C ALA A 73 8.57 -1.17 15.70
N ARG A 74 9.45 -0.15 15.58
CA ARG A 74 9.62 0.87 16.63
C ARG A 74 9.02 2.24 16.32
N SER A 75 8.55 2.50 15.11
CA SER A 75 8.08 3.84 14.76
C SER A 75 6.71 3.85 14.11
N TYR A 76 6.37 2.96 13.19
CA TYR A 76 5.10 3.08 12.47
C TYR A 76 3.87 2.65 13.27
N SER A 77 3.95 1.63 14.11
CA SER A 77 2.81 1.23 14.94
C SER A 77 2.39 2.37 15.89
N GLU A 78 3.35 2.97 16.58
CA GLU A 78 3.14 4.10 17.48
C GLU A 78 2.76 5.36 16.72
N VAL A 79 3.44 5.68 15.61
CA VAL A 79 3.15 6.87 14.80
C VAL A 79 1.74 6.80 14.19
N ILE A 80 1.31 5.64 13.68
CA ILE A 80 -0.05 5.47 13.16
C ILE A 80 -1.07 5.60 14.29
N GLN A 81 -0.81 5.01 15.46
CA GLN A 81 -1.70 5.14 16.64
C GLN A 81 -1.81 6.59 17.14
N LEU A 82 -0.72 7.35 17.10
CA LEU A 82 -0.70 8.73 17.61
C LEU A 82 -1.23 9.74 16.58
N LEU A 83 -0.94 9.51 15.30
CA LEU A 83 -1.31 10.46 14.24
C LEU A 83 -2.73 10.27 13.74
N LEU A 84 -3.31 9.08 13.87
CA LEU A 84 -4.62 8.76 13.32
C LEU A 84 -5.62 8.51 14.44
N ASP A 85 -6.83 8.98 14.19
CA ASP A 85 -7.95 8.91 15.11
C ASP A 85 -9.24 8.61 14.32
N ASP A 86 -10.36 8.53 15.04
CA ASP A 86 -11.70 8.43 14.50
C ASP A 86 -12.38 9.79 14.39
N LYS A 87 -13.13 9.96 13.30
CA LYS A 87 -14.19 10.96 13.23
C LYS A 87 -15.40 10.35 12.55
N ASP A 88 -16.41 9.99 13.34
CA ASP A 88 -17.67 9.42 12.87
C ASP A 88 -17.46 8.11 12.07
N GLY A 89 -16.49 7.28 12.48
CA GLY A 89 -16.10 6.05 11.78
C GLY A 89 -15.12 6.24 10.62
N TYR A 90 -14.75 7.49 10.28
CA TYR A 90 -13.77 7.79 9.22
C TYR A 90 -12.37 7.98 9.79
N LEU A 91 -11.37 7.63 8.97
CA LEU A 91 -9.98 7.90 9.29
C LEU A 91 -9.78 9.41 9.39
N ALA A 92 -9.19 9.90 10.47
CA ALA A 92 -8.85 11.31 10.63
C ALA A 92 -7.44 11.47 11.17
N PHE A 93 -6.74 12.53 10.77
CA PHE A 93 -5.54 12.93 11.47
C PHE A 93 -5.90 13.58 12.80
N ASN A 94 -5.24 13.15 13.86
CA ASN A 94 -5.38 13.79 15.16
C ASN A 94 -4.73 15.19 15.10
N TYR A 95 -5.59 16.21 15.19
CA TYR A 95 -5.15 17.60 15.08
C TYR A 95 -4.32 18.05 16.30
N GLU A 96 -4.51 17.45 17.48
CA GLU A 96 -3.80 17.85 18.71
C GLU A 96 -2.32 17.47 18.65
N PHE A 97 -1.98 16.36 17.97
CA PHE A 97 -0.59 15.96 17.74
C PHE A 97 0.13 16.81 16.67
N ARG A 98 -0.59 17.71 15.97
CA ARG A 98 0.01 18.67 15.01
C ARG A 98 1.04 19.58 15.69
N ASP A 99 0.79 19.95 16.94
CA ASP A 99 1.64 20.88 17.70
C ASP A 99 2.77 20.16 18.43
N ILE A 100 2.62 18.87 18.72
CA ILE A 100 3.61 18.04 19.41
C ILE A 100 4.72 17.59 18.44
N LEU A 101 4.37 17.23 17.20
CA LEU A 101 5.32 16.73 16.18
C LEU A 101 5.77 17.84 15.23
N LYS A 102 5.97 19.05 15.76
CA LYS A 102 5.89 20.29 14.97
C LYS A 102 6.92 20.40 13.85
N ASP A 103 8.11 19.82 14.02
CA ASP A 103 9.28 20.15 13.19
C ASP A 103 9.90 19.00 12.37
N PHE A 104 9.60 17.71 12.60
CA PHE A 104 10.43 16.65 12.01
C PHE A 104 9.88 15.88 10.80
N SER A 105 8.58 15.87 10.47
CA SER A 105 8.12 14.98 9.38
C SER A 105 6.70 15.18 8.84
N LYS A 106 6.06 16.35 8.99
CA LYS A 106 4.63 16.51 8.62
C LYS A 106 4.32 16.11 7.18
N VAL A 107 5.03 16.68 6.21
CA VAL A 107 4.85 16.36 4.77
C VAL A 107 5.22 14.90 4.48
N THR A 108 6.28 14.41 5.12
CA THR A 108 6.80 13.06 4.92
C THR A 108 5.85 11.99 5.48
N ARG A 109 5.29 12.16 6.69
CA ARG A 109 4.44 11.13 7.35
C ARG A 109 3.07 10.99 6.72
N HIS A 110 2.38 12.09 6.42
CA HIS A 110 1.11 11.95 5.72
C HIS A 110 1.32 11.46 4.28
N GLY A 111 2.48 11.76 3.67
CA GLY A 111 2.90 11.15 2.40
C GLY A 111 3.09 9.62 2.50
N GLU A 112 3.77 9.14 3.53
CA GLU A 112 3.98 7.70 3.80
C GLU A 112 2.66 6.98 4.12
N ILE A 113 1.79 7.57 4.93
CA ILE A 113 0.47 7.01 5.24
C ILE A 113 -0.39 7.00 3.96
N ALA A 114 -0.36 8.07 3.16
CA ALA A 114 -1.04 8.09 1.86
C ALA A 114 -0.51 7.02 0.90
N GLN A 115 0.80 6.79 0.89
CA GLN A 115 1.43 5.70 0.15
C GLN A 115 0.94 4.33 0.61
N GLY A 116 0.78 4.10 1.91
CA GLY A 116 0.17 2.89 2.45
C GLY A 116 -1.31 2.73 2.08
N ILE A 117 -2.10 3.80 2.15
CA ILE A 117 -3.52 3.79 1.74
C ILE A 117 -3.64 3.50 0.24
N ASN A 118 -2.80 4.10 -0.60
CA ASN A 118 -2.80 3.87 -2.05
C ASN A 118 -2.32 2.46 -2.41
N TYR A 119 -1.37 1.92 -1.66
CA TYR A 119 -0.97 0.52 -1.77
C TYR A 119 -2.16 -0.40 -1.47
N PHE A 120 -2.84 -0.17 -0.35
CA PHE A 120 -4.02 -0.93 0.05
C PHE A 120 -5.14 -0.81 -1.00
N TYR A 121 -5.40 0.40 -1.50
CA TYR A 121 -6.35 0.65 -2.58
C TYR A 121 -6.01 -0.16 -3.85
N ALA A 122 -4.74 -0.20 -4.26
CA ALA A 122 -4.31 -0.98 -5.41
C ALA A 122 -4.60 -2.49 -5.21
N LYS A 123 -4.32 -3.03 -4.02
CA LYS A 123 -4.59 -4.43 -3.67
C LYS A 123 -6.09 -4.73 -3.67
N GLU A 124 -6.88 -3.93 -2.96
CA GLU A 124 -8.30 -4.23 -2.69
C GLU A 124 -9.25 -3.80 -3.81
N ARG A 125 -9.00 -2.67 -4.48
CA ARG A 125 -9.92 -2.10 -5.47
C ARG A 125 -9.46 -2.30 -6.90
N LEU A 126 -8.17 -2.16 -7.16
CA LEU A 126 -7.62 -2.43 -8.50
C LEU A 126 -7.34 -3.93 -8.73
N GLY A 127 -7.43 -4.74 -7.67
CA GLY A 127 -7.21 -6.19 -7.73
C GLY A 127 -5.75 -6.56 -7.98
N ALA A 128 -4.82 -5.71 -7.53
CA ALA A 128 -3.40 -5.95 -7.68
C ALA A 128 -2.96 -7.18 -6.87
N TYR A 129 -2.31 -8.15 -7.50
CA TYR A 129 -1.66 -9.24 -6.78
C TYR A 129 -0.23 -8.88 -6.39
N ALA A 130 0.45 -8.04 -7.16
CA ALA A 130 1.78 -7.52 -6.85
C ALA A 130 1.85 -6.00 -7.07
N VAL A 131 2.64 -5.32 -6.23
CA VAL A 131 2.92 -3.88 -6.36
C VAL A 131 4.43 -3.65 -6.21
N TYR A 132 5.05 -2.94 -7.12
CA TYR A 132 6.48 -2.67 -7.16
C TYR A 132 6.75 -1.17 -7.02
N ASP A 133 7.92 -0.79 -6.51
CA ASP A 133 8.46 0.54 -6.82
C ASP A 133 8.77 0.61 -8.31
N PHE A 134 8.45 1.73 -8.95
CA PHE A 134 8.62 1.87 -10.38
C PHE A 134 10.05 1.61 -10.85
N LYS A 135 11.06 2.11 -10.13
CA LYS A 135 12.47 1.94 -10.50
C LYS A 135 12.95 0.52 -10.22
N ASP A 136 12.45 -0.12 -9.16
CA ASP A 136 12.72 -1.54 -8.90
C ASP A 136 12.14 -2.44 -10.00
N TYR A 137 10.90 -2.19 -10.40
CA TYR A 137 10.26 -2.88 -11.52
C TYR A 137 11.06 -2.72 -12.82
N ALA A 138 11.42 -1.47 -13.18
CA ALA A 138 12.22 -1.20 -14.37
C ALA A 138 13.56 -1.99 -14.34
N LYS A 139 14.27 -1.96 -13.21
CA LYS A 139 15.52 -2.72 -13.02
C LYS A 139 15.29 -4.23 -13.24
N ARG A 140 14.20 -4.80 -12.72
CA ARG A 140 13.85 -6.22 -12.86
C ARG A 140 13.56 -6.62 -14.30
N CYS A 141 12.99 -5.70 -15.08
CA CYS A 141 12.79 -5.88 -16.52
C CYS A 141 14.06 -5.69 -17.36
N GLY A 142 15.23 -5.48 -16.73
CA GLY A 142 16.48 -5.19 -17.43
C GLY A 142 16.54 -3.79 -18.03
N ILE A 143 15.62 -2.90 -17.64
CA ILE A 143 15.58 -1.52 -18.10
C ILE A 143 16.55 -0.70 -17.24
N SER A 144 17.27 0.24 -17.86
CA SER A 144 18.18 1.15 -17.17
C SER A 144 17.48 1.89 -16.03
N LYS A 145 18.20 2.29 -14.98
CA LYS A 145 17.61 3.13 -13.92
C LYS A 145 17.42 4.60 -14.33
N LYS A 146 18.06 5.02 -15.43
CA LYS A 146 18.06 6.42 -15.87
C LYS A 146 16.78 6.72 -16.66
N CYS A 147 15.67 6.96 -15.96
CA CYS A 147 14.55 7.71 -16.52
C CYS A 147 14.86 9.20 -16.40
N SER A 148 14.75 9.96 -17.49
CA SER A 148 14.78 11.42 -17.41
C SER A 148 13.49 11.92 -16.77
N GLY A 149 13.60 12.72 -15.70
CA GLY A 149 12.45 13.31 -15.02
C GLY A 149 11.90 12.49 -13.84
N TYR A 150 10.71 12.88 -13.37
CA TYR A 150 10.02 12.23 -12.26
C TYR A 150 9.23 11.02 -12.75
N THR A 151 9.34 9.91 -12.03
CA THR A 151 8.61 8.66 -12.27
C THR A 151 7.41 8.56 -11.33
N PRO A 152 6.41 7.72 -11.65
CA PRO A 152 5.39 7.36 -10.68
C PRO A 152 6.00 6.56 -9.51
N ASP A 153 5.28 6.47 -8.40
CA ASP A 153 5.67 5.69 -7.23
C ASP A 153 5.63 4.18 -7.51
N TYR A 154 4.57 3.68 -8.16
CA TYR A 154 4.33 2.24 -8.28
C TYR A 154 4.08 1.73 -9.70
N VAL A 155 4.43 0.47 -9.89
CA VAL A 155 3.92 -0.42 -10.95
C VAL A 155 3.14 -1.53 -10.25
N TYR A 156 1.95 -1.90 -10.72
CA TYR A 156 1.17 -2.98 -10.13
C TYR A 156 0.65 -3.95 -11.19
N CYS A 157 0.45 -5.21 -10.78
CA CYS A 157 0.00 -6.28 -11.66
C CYS A 157 -1.39 -6.76 -11.22
N ARG A 158 -2.38 -6.72 -12.12
CA ARG A 158 -3.80 -7.00 -11.83
C ARG A 158 -4.14 -8.48 -11.98
N SER A 159 -4.93 -9.02 -11.06
CA SER A 159 -5.26 -10.46 -11.07
C SER A 159 -6.20 -10.85 -12.21
N LYS A 160 -7.13 -9.95 -12.58
CA LYS A 160 -8.24 -10.24 -13.51
C LYS A 160 -7.77 -10.53 -14.94
N ASP A 161 -6.81 -9.75 -15.41
CA ASP A 161 -6.35 -9.71 -16.81
C ASP A 161 -4.82 -9.77 -16.91
N LYS A 162 -4.14 -10.00 -15.77
CA LYS A 162 -2.67 -9.95 -15.66
C LYS A 162 -2.09 -8.61 -16.12
N ALA A 163 -2.90 -7.58 -16.29
CA ALA A 163 -2.47 -6.31 -16.86
C ALA A 163 -1.55 -5.58 -15.89
N ILE A 164 -0.57 -4.88 -16.45
CA ILE A 164 0.33 -4.01 -15.70
C ILE A 164 -0.22 -2.59 -15.73
N GLY A 165 -0.30 -1.94 -14.58
CA GLY A 165 -0.60 -0.52 -14.49
C GLY A 165 0.46 0.23 -13.70
N ILE A 166 0.42 1.55 -13.77
CA ILE A 166 1.22 2.44 -12.93
C ILE A 166 0.32 3.29 -12.04
N LEU A 167 0.82 3.62 -10.84
CA LEU A 167 0.09 4.41 -9.86
C LEU A 167 1.03 5.44 -9.22
N GLU A 168 0.71 6.72 -9.35
CA GLU A 168 1.34 7.78 -8.57
C GLU A 168 0.54 8.06 -7.30
N SER A 169 1.25 8.14 -6.17
CA SER A 169 0.63 8.34 -4.85
C SER A 169 0.96 9.71 -4.27
N LYS A 170 -0.07 10.48 -3.94
CA LYS A 170 0.02 11.77 -3.25
C LYS A 170 -0.73 11.74 -1.93
N GLY A 171 -0.25 12.52 -0.96
CA GLY A 171 -0.92 12.76 0.33
C GLY A 171 -0.96 14.25 0.65
N THR A 172 -2.10 14.75 1.12
CA THR A 172 -2.27 16.17 1.43
C THR A 172 -3.26 16.42 2.57
N MET A 173 -3.12 17.59 3.20
CA MET A 173 -4.07 18.14 4.16
C MET A 173 -5.01 19.20 3.53
N GLN A 174 -4.98 19.37 2.20
CA GLN A 174 -5.89 20.25 1.47
C GLN A 174 -7.20 19.52 1.16
N ALA A 175 -8.35 20.19 1.32
CA ALA A 175 -9.65 19.60 1.00
C ALA A 175 -9.73 19.08 -0.44
N THR A 176 -9.21 19.89 -1.37
CA THR A 176 -9.22 19.59 -2.80
C THR A 176 -7.78 19.49 -3.33
N PRO A 177 -7.31 18.32 -3.79
CA PRO A 177 -5.91 18.10 -4.15
C PRO A 177 -5.59 18.39 -5.64
N THR A 178 -6.07 19.51 -6.21
CA THR A 178 -5.89 19.85 -7.65
C THR A 178 -4.47 19.65 -8.16
N SER A 179 -3.55 20.43 -7.60
CA SER A 179 -2.19 20.54 -8.09
C SER A 179 -1.45 19.22 -7.91
N PHE A 180 -1.79 18.46 -6.87
CA PHE A 180 -1.24 17.12 -6.64
C PHE A 180 -1.64 16.14 -7.73
N LEU A 181 -2.91 16.16 -8.17
CA LEU A 181 -3.36 15.32 -9.29
C LEU A 181 -2.70 15.74 -10.60
N THR A 182 -2.63 17.04 -10.90
CA THR A 182 -1.94 17.54 -12.10
C THR A 182 -0.48 17.12 -12.16
N HIS A 183 0.28 17.33 -11.08
CA HIS A 183 1.68 16.89 -11.02
C HIS A 183 1.82 15.38 -11.09
N GLY A 184 0.89 14.63 -10.47
CA GLY A 184 0.92 13.18 -10.56
C GLY A 184 0.71 12.67 -11.99
N HIS A 185 -0.14 13.35 -12.79
CA HIS A 185 -0.31 13.00 -14.20
C HIS A 185 0.97 13.22 -15.03
N GLU A 186 1.73 14.28 -14.74
CA GLU A 186 3.03 14.50 -15.38
C GLU A 186 4.00 13.34 -15.09
N GLN A 187 4.03 12.85 -13.84
CA GLN A 187 4.84 11.71 -13.43
C GLN A 187 4.40 10.41 -14.09
N CYS A 188 3.10 10.11 -14.08
CA CYS A 188 2.54 8.94 -14.75
C CYS A 188 2.82 8.99 -16.26
N THR A 189 2.63 10.14 -16.91
CA THR A 189 2.93 10.31 -18.35
C THR A 189 4.40 10.03 -18.65
N ASN A 190 5.32 10.54 -17.82
CA ASN A 190 6.75 10.28 -17.97
C ASN A 190 7.07 8.79 -17.78
N GLY A 191 6.54 8.16 -16.73
CA GLY A 191 6.75 6.74 -16.46
C GLY A 191 6.18 5.83 -17.54
N GLU A 192 4.99 6.15 -18.04
CA GLU A 192 4.33 5.44 -19.13
C GLU A 192 5.16 5.52 -20.42
N ASN A 193 5.58 6.72 -20.83
CA ASN A 193 6.47 6.90 -21.98
C ASN A 193 7.78 6.13 -21.81
N TYR A 194 8.34 6.14 -20.60
CA TYR A 194 9.55 5.41 -20.28
C TYR A 194 9.40 3.90 -20.47
N LEU A 195 8.34 3.30 -19.94
CA LEU A 195 8.04 1.88 -20.10
C LEU A 195 7.73 1.53 -21.57
N LYS A 196 6.95 2.37 -22.26
CA LYS A 196 6.58 2.17 -23.68
C LYS A 196 7.81 2.13 -24.59
N ASN A 197 8.78 3.02 -24.36
CA ASN A 197 10.04 3.03 -25.09
C ASN A 197 10.88 1.75 -24.90
N HIS A 198 10.56 0.93 -23.90
CA HIS A 198 11.19 -0.36 -23.63
C HIS A 198 10.23 -1.54 -23.88
N GLY A 199 9.14 -1.32 -24.62
CA GLY A 199 8.21 -2.36 -25.05
C GLY A 199 7.22 -2.84 -23.97
N ILE A 200 7.06 -2.10 -22.88
CA ILE A 200 6.05 -2.36 -21.83
C ILE A 200 4.98 -1.27 -21.93
N VAL A 201 3.73 -1.65 -22.19
CA VAL A 201 2.61 -0.70 -22.36
C VAL A 201 1.65 -0.81 -21.18
N PRO A 202 1.73 0.08 -20.16
CA PRO A 202 0.82 0.04 -19.03
C PRO A 202 -0.64 0.18 -19.49
N ALA A 203 -1.49 -0.69 -18.97
CA ALA A 203 -2.93 -0.70 -19.22
C ALA A 203 -3.65 0.48 -18.58
N HIS A 204 -3.15 0.94 -17.44
CA HIS A 204 -3.71 2.07 -16.70
C HIS A 204 -2.57 2.88 -16.09
N SER A 205 -2.81 4.18 -15.93
CA SER A 205 -1.84 5.10 -15.35
C SER A 205 -2.49 5.98 -14.27
N TYR A 206 -2.95 5.37 -13.19
CA TYR A 206 -3.68 6.04 -12.12
C TYR A 206 -2.86 7.11 -11.42
N VAL A 207 -3.53 8.20 -11.05
CA VAL A 207 -3.02 9.17 -10.07
C VAL A 207 -3.99 9.17 -8.89
N SER A 208 -3.45 8.98 -7.69
CA SER A 208 -4.24 9.00 -6.47
C SER A 208 -3.72 10.05 -5.50
N ALA A 209 -4.63 10.89 -5.00
CA ALA A 209 -4.35 11.84 -3.94
C ALA A 209 -5.22 11.57 -2.72
N VAL A 210 -4.60 11.17 -1.61
CA VAL A 210 -5.28 11.03 -0.32
C VAL A 210 -5.33 12.40 0.35
N SER A 211 -6.54 12.90 0.51
CA SER A 211 -6.83 14.11 1.28
C SER A 211 -7.32 13.72 2.67
N PHE A 212 -6.58 14.10 3.69
CA PHE A 212 -6.89 13.69 5.05
C PHE A 212 -7.87 14.63 5.76
N GLY A 213 -8.91 14.07 6.36
CA GLY A 213 -9.73 14.75 7.36
C GLY A 213 -8.96 14.95 8.66
N THR A 214 -9.52 15.76 9.58
CA THR A 214 -8.91 15.99 10.90
C THR A 214 -9.96 15.94 12.00
N THR A 215 -9.56 15.56 13.21
CA THR A 215 -10.41 15.59 14.42
C THR A 215 -10.84 17.01 14.81
N SER A 216 -10.18 18.05 14.31
CA SER A 216 -10.56 19.44 14.56
C SER A 216 -12.03 19.70 14.24
N ARG A 217 -12.75 20.27 15.21
CA ARG A 217 -14.15 20.71 15.04
C ARG A 217 -14.30 21.82 13.99
N ALA A 218 -13.24 22.59 13.76
CA ALA A 218 -13.21 23.65 12.76
C ALA A 218 -13.16 23.12 11.31
N ILE A 219 -12.61 21.91 11.12
CA ILE A 219 -12.48 21.29 9.80
C ILE A 219 -13.47 20.12 9.71
N ARG A 220 -14.64 20.38 9.14
CA ARG A 220 -15.71 19.37 8.98
C ARG A 220 -15.57 18.60 7.67
N ARG A 221 -14.50 17.80 7.54
CA ARG A 221 -14.32 16.90 6.39
C ARG A 221 -13.74 15.56 6.81
N TYR A 222 -14.14 14.51 6.09
CA TYR A 222 -13.62 13.16 6.22
C TYR A 222 -12.37 12.96 5.35
N SER A 223 -11.60 11.91 5.63
CA SER A 223 -10.52 11.49 4.74
C SER A 223 -11.07 10.87 3.47
N ARG A 224 -10.39 11.14 2.36
CA ARG A 224 -10.86 10.80 1.02
C ARG A 224 -9.70 10.49 0.09
N ILE A 225 -9.93 9.57 -0.84
CA ILE A 225 -9.05 9.28 -1.95
C ILE A 225 -9.65 9.91 -3.20
N TYR A 226 -8.87 10.76 -3.87
CA TYR A 226 -9.18 11.31 -5.18
C TYR A 226 -8.40 10.52 -6.22
N ILE A 227 -9.10 9.88 -7.15
CA ILE A 227 -8.49 9.04 -8.18
C ILE A 227 -8.80 9.59 -9.56
N SER A 228 -7.78 9.60 -10.39
CA SER A 228 -7.88 9.91 -11.81
C SER A 228 -7.29 8.75 -12.61
N ASP A 229 -8.11 8.13 -13.46
CA ASP A 229 -7.72 7.03 -14.33
C ASP A 229 -7.63 7.50 -15.78
N PRO A 230 -6.45 7.58 -16.41
CA PRO A 230 -6.35 7.73 -17.85
C PRO A 230 -6.82 6.45 -18.53
N SER A 231 -8.04 6.50 -19.05
CA SER A 231 -8.60 5.52 -19.99
C SER A 231 -7.58 5.11 -21.07
N ASN A 232 -7.07 3.88 -21.00
CA ASN A 232 -6.25 3.27 -22.04
C ASN A 232 -6.87 1.92 -22.42
N GLU A 233 -6.95 1.64 -23.72
CA GLU A 233 -7.62 0.45 -24.27
C GLU A 233 -6.69 -0.78 -24.40
N PHE A 234 -5.40 -0.68 -24.07
CA PHE A 234 -4.41 -1.71 -24.34
C PHE A 234 -3.83 -2.32 -23.07
N ALA A 235 -3.89 -3.64 -22.90
CA ALA A 235 -3.30 -4.34 -21.76
C ALA A 235 -1.98 -5.02 -22.14
N TYR A 236 -0.85 -4.55 -21.59
CA TYR A 236 0.34 -5.39 -21.50
C TYR A 236 0.18 -6.34 -20.33
N GLU A 237 0.30 -7.64 -20.60
CA GLU A 237 0.20 -8.69 -19.60
C GLU A 237 1.53 -8.93 -18.88
N ASP A 238 1.48 -9.12 -17.57
CA ASP A 238 2.60 -9.65 -16.81
C ASP A 238 2.92 -11.07 -17.29
N LYS A 239 4.11 -11.20 -17.88
CA LYS A 239 4.63 -12.44 -18.44
C LYS A 239 4.98 -13.47 -17.38
N ASN A 240 5.13 -13.08 -16.11
CA ASN A 240 5.44 -14.02 -15.04
C ASN A 240 4.73 -13.68 -13.71
N PRO A 241 3.42 -13.97 -13.62
CA PRO A 241 2.62 -13.70 -12.42
C PRO A 241 3.15 -14.39 -11.16
N MET A 242 3.71 -15.60 -11.31
CA MET A 242 4.33 -16.34 -10.20
C MET A 242 5.49 -15.56 -9.59
N LYS A 243 6.46 -15.09 -10.40
CA LYS A 243 7.56 -14.27 -9.91
C LYS A 243 7.08 -12.98 -9.24
N SER A 244 6.01 -12.40 -9.76
CA SER A 244 5.39 -11.21 -9.17
C SER A 244 4.72 -11.47 -7.82
N ASN A 245 4.04 -12.58 -7.65
CA ASN A 245 3.54 -13.03 -6.34
C ASN A 245 4.69 -13.28 -5.36
N LEU A 246 5.72 -14.01 -5.77
CA LEU A 246 6.88 -14.29 -4.90
C LEU A 246 7.56 -12.98 -4.45
N TYR A 247 7.70 -12.00 -5.36
CA TYR A 247 8.17 -10.67 -4.98
C TYR A 247 7.27 -9.99 -3.94
N GLU A 248 5.95 -10.04 -4.13
CA GLU A 248 5.00 -9.45 -3.18
C GLU A 248 5.16 -10.06 -1.77
N TYR A 249 5.25 -11.38 -1.68
CA TYR A 249 5.41 -12.08 -0.40
C TYR A 249 6.81 -11.93 0.20
N SER A 250 7.85 -11.71 -0.62
CA SER A 250 9.22 -11.46 -0.14
C SER A 250 9.31 -10.29 0.85
N LYS A 251 8.42 -9.31 0.72
CA LYS A 251 8.32 -8.13 1.61
C LYS A 251 7.98 -8.54 3.04
N LEU A 252 7.15 -9.56 3.23
CA LEU A 252 6.77 -10.04 4.57
C LEU A 252 7.96 -10.68 5.27
N PHE A 253 8.70 -11.53 4.56
CA PHE A 253 9.93 -12.13 5.07
C PHE A 253 11.01 -11.09 5.34
N TYR A 254 11.03 -10.01 4.55
CA TYR A 254 11.94 -8.90 4.81
C TYR A 254 11.59 -8.17 6.11
N LEU A 255 10.30 -7.89 6.35
CA LEU A 255 9.84 -7.33 7.63
C LEU A 255 10.22 -8.24 8.80
N ALA A 256 10.03 -9.56 8.63
CA ALA A 256 10.35 -10.60 9.60
C ALA A 256 11.85 -10.82 9.82
N GLY A 257 12.72 -10.15 9.08
CA GLY A 257 14.16 -10.30 9.21
C GLY A 257 14.71 -11.62 8.63
N LYS A 258 14.00 -12.24 7.70
CA LYS A 258 14.38 -13.51 7.07
C LYS A 258 15.05 -13.26 5.71
N ARG A 259 16.26 -12.70 5.74
CA ARG A 259 16.98 -12.20 4.57
C ARG A 259 17.15 -13.23 3.45
N GLU A 260 17.60 -14.44 3.78
CA GLU A 260 17.85 -15.48 2.78
C GLU A 260 16.57 -15.88 2.04
N ILE A 261 15.46 -15.99 2.78
CA ILE A 261 14.12 -16.26 2.21
C ILE A 261 13.69 -15.10 1.33
N THR A 262 13.88 -13.85 1.76
CA THR A 262 13.58 -12.68 0.93
C THR A 262 14.36 -12.71 -0.38
N GLU A 263 15.67 -12.97 -0.35
CA GLU A 263 16.52 -12.97 -1.54
C GLU A 263 16.07 -14.03 -2.55
N LYS A 264 15.73 -15.25 -2.09
CA LYS A 264 15.14 -16.32 -2.92
C LYS A 264 13.81 -15.90 -3.56
N LEU A 265 12.85 -15.45 -2.76
CA LEU A 265 11.54 -15.04 -3.27
C LEU A 265 11.65 -13.85 -4.25
N MET A 266 12.58 -12.92 -3.99
CA MET A 266 12.87 -11.80 -4.87
C MET A 266 13.48 -12.22 -6.21
N SER A 267 14.32 -13.26 -6.26
CA SER A 267 14.84 -13.79 -7.54
C SER A 267 13.78 -14.58 -8.32
N GLY A 268 12.64 -14.85 -7.69
CA GLY A 268 11.55 -15.64 -8.26
C GLY A 268 11.71 -17.14 -8.00
N GLU A 269 12.53 -17.51 -7.02
CA GLU A 269 12.70 -18.88 -6.56
C GLU A 269 11.70 -19.18 -5.43
N LYS A 270 11.06 -20.36 -5.53
CA LYS A 270 10.28 -20.91 -4.41
C LYS A 270 11.24 -21.29 -3.28
N ILE A 271 10.72 -21.32 -2.06
CA ILE A 271 11.51 -21.65 -0.86
C ILE A 271 11.42 -23.15 -0.56
N LEU A 272 12.31 -23.67 0.27
CA LEU A 272 12.29 -25.06 0.72
C LEU A 272 11.60 -25.15 2.07
N GLU A 273 11.03 -26.32 2.38
CA GLU A 273 10.45 -26.59 3.71
C GLU A 273 11.50 -26.43 4.83
N SER A 274 12.76 -26.77 4.55
CA SER A 274 13.89 -26.53 5.46
C SER A 274 14.16 -25.05 5.73
N ASP A 275 13.83 -24.14 4.80
CA ASP A 275 13.97 -22.70 5.02
C ASP A 275 12.99 -22.21 6.10
N LEU A 276 11.86 -22.91 6.26
CA LEU A 276 10.81 -22.58 7.24
C LEU A 276 11.10 -23.13 8.64
N GLU A 277 11.94 -24.17 8.76
CA GLU A 277 12.32 -24.71 10.08
C GLU A 277 13.11 -23.68 10.91
N PHE A 278 13.88 -22.84 10.23
CA PHE A 278 14.61 -21.72 10.83
C PHE A 278 13.71 -20.50 11.13
N ALA A 279 12.45 -20.51 10.69
CA ALA A 279 11.53 -19.40 10.90
C ALA A 279 11.01 -19.30 12.35
N GLY A 280 11.14 -20.36 13.15
CA GLY A 280 10.60 -20.45 14.52
C GLY A 280 9.18 -21.01 14.47
N ARG A 281 9.02 -22.30 14.78
CA ARG A 281 7.72 -22.98 14.76
C ARG A 281 6.89 -22.57 15.97
N PHE A 282 6.05 -21.56 15.82
CA PHE A 282 4.80 -21.46 16.58
C PHE A 282 3.66 -21.62 15.58
N PHE A 283 2.94 -22.74 15.68
CA PHE A 283 1.69 -22.96 14.98
C PHE A 283 0.57 -22.45 15.87
N VAL A 284 0.15 -21.20 15.67
CA VAL A 284 -1.11 -20.71 16.23
C VAL A 284 -2.16 -20.88 15.14
N ASN A 285 -3.29 -21.52 15.45
CA ASN A 285 -4.43 -21.69 14.54
C ASN A 285 -4.08 -22.30 13.16
N ASN A 286 -3.25 -23.36 13.15
CA ASN A 286 -2.78 -24.04 11.94
C ASN A 286 -1.93 -23.17 10.97
N GLY A 287 -1.48 -21.97 11.35
CA GLY A 287 -0.63 -21.12 10.51
C GLY A 287 0.86 -21.14 10.88
N LEU A 288 1.73 -20.61 10.02
CA LEU A 288 3.15 -20.41 10.31
C LEU A 288 3.42 -18.96 10.73
N ILE A 289 3.89 -18.74 11.96
CA ILE A 289 4.43 -17.43 12.35
C ILE A 289 5.81 -17.23 11.69
N ILE A 290 5.96 -16.10 11.00
CA ILE A 290 7.21 -15.75 10.32
C ILE A 290 7.97 -14.61 11.02
N GLY A 291 7.27 -13.77 11.79
CA GLY A 291 7.88 -12.66 12.53
C GLY A 291 7.09 -12.30 13.78
N ALA A 292 7.80 -11.81 14.79
CA ALA A 292 7.25 -11.39 16.08
C ALA A 292 7.95 -10.11 16.54
N TRP A 293 7.19 -9.13 17.03
CA TRP A 293 7.72 -7.86 17.52
C TRP A 293 7.03 -7.45 18.81
N ASP A 294 7.82 -7.15 19.83
CA ASP A 294 7.31 -6.51 21.04
C ASP A 294 7.19 -5.01 20.78
N VAL A 295 5.96 -4.50 20.80
CA VAL A 295 5.63 -3.09 20.55
C VAL A 295 4.95 -2.50 21.78
N ARG A 296 5.11 -1.21 21.99
CA ARG A 296 4.39 -0.49 23.03
C ARG A 296 3.08 0.00 22.46
N ASP A 297 1.97 -0.37 23.09
CA ASP A 297 0.66 0.18 22.77
C ASP A 297 0.65 1.66 23.20
N ALA A 298 0.40 2.57 22.27
CA ALA A 298 0.57 4.00 22.50
C ALA A 298 -0.48 4.56 23.47
N PHE A 299 -1.63 3.88 23.62
CA PHE A 299 -2.74 4.33 24.47
C PHE A 299 -2.63 3.80 25.89
N THR A 300 -2.25 2.52 26.03
CA THR A 300 -2.18 1.83 27.32
C THR A 300 -0.77 1.81 27.91
N ASN A 301 0.25 2.17 27.12
CA ASN A 301 1.66 2.09 27.46
C ASN A 301 2.14 0.67 27.85
N LYS A 302 1.33 -0.36 27.57
CA LYS A 302 1.66 -1.77 27.80
C LYS A 302 2.50 -2.29 26.64
N MET A 303 3.40 -3.23 26.94
CA MET A 303 4.05 -4.02 25.89
C MET A 303 3.03 -5.05 25.39
N VAL A 304 2.89 -5.15 24.08
CA VAL A 304 2.11 -6.19 23.40
C VAL A 304 3.00 -6.83 22.34
N ARG A 305 2.81 -8.11 22.06
CA ARG A 305 3.53 -8.81 21.00
C ARG A 305 2.66 -8.90 19.76
N LEU A 306 3.17 -8.38 18.64
CA LEU A 306 2.58 -8.55 17.31
C LEU A 306 3.25 -9.73 16.63
N ASN A 307 2.47 -10.73 16.24
CA ASN A 307 2.93 -11.86 15.45
C ASN A 307 2.36 -11.75 14.03
N LEU A 308 3.21 -11.89 13.02
CA LEU A 308 2.84 -12.00 11.61
C LEU A 308 3.00 -13.44 11.16
N GLY A 309 1.98 -13.98 10.49
CA GLY A 309 2.02 -15.34 10.00
C GLY A 309 1.33 -15.56 8.65
N LEU A 310 1.43 -16.80 8.18
CA LEU A 310 0.96 -17.29 6.88
C LEU A 310 0.05 -18.51 7.07
N LYS A 311 -1.07 -18.57 6.36
CA LYS A 311 -1.95 -19.76 6.33
C LYS A 311 -1.27 -20.92 5.58
N PRO A 312 -1.65 -22.19 5.86
CA PRO A 312 -1.08 -23.38 5.21
C PRO A 312 -1.01 -23.32 3.70
N SER A 313 -2.09 -22.92 3.01
CA SER A 313 -2.09 -22.89 1.55
C SER A 313 -1.08 -21.91 0.97
N LEU A 314 -0.87 -20.77 1.65
CA LEU A 314 0.13 -19.79 1.25
C LEU A 314 1.53 -20.36 1.48
N VAL A 315 1.73 -21.09 2.58
CA VAL A 315 2.99 -21.81 2.80
C VAL A 315 3.23 -22.82 1.68
N ASP A 316 2.25 -23.65 1.35
CA ASP A 316 2.30 -24.65 0.29
C ASP A 316 2.58 -24.02 -1.09
N TYR A 317 1.98 -22.87 -1.37
CA TYR A 317 2.26 -22.08 -2.57
C TYR A 317 3.73 -21.63 -2.63
N LEU A 318 4.24 -21.07 -1.53
CA LEU A 318 5.60 -20.52 -1.45
C LEU A 318 6.68 -21.61 -1.53
N ILE A 319 6.41 -22.82 -1.03
CA ILE A 319 7.32 -23.98 -1.15
C ILE A 319 7.08 -24.82 -2.40
N GLY A 320 6.04 -24.52 -3.18
CA GLY A 320 5.72 -25.18 -4.43
C GLY A 320 5.05 -26.53 -4.30
N LYS A 321 4.41 -26.82 -3.17
CA LYS A 321 3.45 -27.91 -3.03
C LYS A 321 2.11 -27.59 -3.73
N ASN A 322 1.82 -26.31 -3.94
CA ASN A 322 0.70 -25.82 -4.76
C ASN A 322 1.19 -24.75 -5.75
N ASP A 323 0.53 -24.66 -6.91
CA ASP A 323 0.77 -23.63 -7.93
C ASP A 323 -0.29 -22.53 -7.90
N ASP A 324 -1.42 -22.78 -7.26
CA ASP A 324 -2.52 -21.83 -7.14
C ASP A 324 -2.54 -21.19 -5.75
N LEU A 325 -2.73 -19.88 -5.74
CA LEU A 325 -2.91 -19.12 -4.52
C LEU A 325 -4.39 -19.10 -4.15
N GLU A 326 -4.75 -19.70 -3.02
CA GLU A 326 -6.10 -19.60 -2.48
C GLU A 326 -6.40 -18.15 -2.06
N LYS A 327 -7.63 -17.70 -2.35
CA LYS A 327 -8.15 -16.44 -1.84
C LYS A 327 -8.97 -16.71 -0.59
N TYR A 328 -8.74 -15.89 0.42
CA TYR A 328 -9.46 -15.94 1.68
C TYR A 328 -10.45 -14.79 1.80
N GLU A 329 -11.50 -15.00 2.58
CA GLU A 329 -12.27 -13.89 3.11
C GLU A 329 -11.46 -13.17 4.19
N HIS A 330 -11.54 -11.84 4.20
CA HIS A 330 -10.97 -11.05 5.28
C HIS A 330 -11.80 -11.29 6.55
N ASN A 331 -11.13 -11.66 7.64
CA ASN A 331 -11.76 -11.88 8.93
C ASN A 331 -10.98 -11.14 10.02
N SER A 332 -11.69 -10.53 10.96
CA SER A 332 -11.11 -9.70 12.00
C SER A 332 -11.82 -9.96 13.32
N SER A 333 -11.01 -10.15 14.35
CA SER A 333 -11.40 -10.24 15.76
C SER A 333 -10.59 -9.22 16.57
N GLU A 334 -10.83 -9.17 17.87
CA GLU A 334 -10.13 -8.24 18.78
C GLU A 334 -8.60 -8.44 18.77
N TYR A 335 -8.14 -9.69 18.73
CA TYR A 335 -6.72 -10.06 18.87
C TYR A 335 -6.10 -10.68 17.62
N GLN A 336 -6.88 -10.92 16.56
CA GLN A 336 -6.40 -11.55 15.35
C GLN A 336 -7.07 -10.96 14.12
N GLU A 337 -6.30 -10.80 13.05
CA GLU A 337 -6.78 -10.42 11.73
C GLU A 337 -6.21 -11.32 10.66
N GLU A 338 -7.08 -11.85 9.80
CA GLU A 338 -6.75 -12.68 8.66
C GLU A 338 -7.02 -11.90 7.37
N PHE A 339 -6.02 -11.82 6.50
CA PHE A 339 -6.09 -11.08 5.25
C PHE A 339 -6.47 -11.99 4.08
N SER A 340 -7.02 -11.38 3.04
CA SER A 340 -7.49 -12.07 1.83
C SER A 340 -6.38 -12.75 1.04
N ASP A 341 -5.12 -12.32 1.24
CA ASP A 341 -3.92 -12.86 0.60
C ASP A 341 -3.29 -14.06 1.34
N GLY A 342 -3.97 -14.59 2.36
CA GLY A 342 -3.51 -15.73 3.14
C GLY A 342 -2.53 -15.40 4.27
N THR A 343 -2.27 -14.12 4.51
CA THR A 343 -1.49 -13.66 5.66
C THR A 343 -2.39 -13.43 6.88
N PHE A 344 -1.82 -13.35 8.08
CA PHE A 344 -2.55 -12.97 9.28
C PHE A 344 -1.65 -12.24 10.29
N MET A 345 -2.25 -11.47 11.19
CA MET A 345 -1.57 -10.89 12.35
C MET A 345 -2.33 -11.20 13.65
N ILE A 346 -1.57 -11.44 14.72
CA ILE A 346 -2.08 -11.74 16.08
C ILE A 346 -1.44 -10.78 17.07
N ILE A 347 -2.23 -10.33 18.05
CA ILE A 347 -1.79 -9.58 19.23
C ILE A 347 -1.80 -10.52 20.42
N GLU A 348 -0.64 -10.71 21.04
CA GLU A 348 -0.50 -11.38 22.33
C GLU A 348 -0.28 -10.31 23.41
N SER A 349 -1.17 -10.29 24.41
CA SER A 349 -1.19 -9.35 25.53
C SER A 349 -0.42 -9.84 26.74
#